data_AF-A0A1G0RN66-F1
#
_entry.id   AF-A0A1G0RN66-F1
#
_cell.length_a   1.000
_cell.length_b   1.000
_cell.length_c   1.000
_cell.angle_alpha   90.00
_cell.angle_beta   90.00
_cell.angle_gamma   90.00
#
_symmetry.space_group_name_H-M   'P 1'
#
loop_
_entity.id
_entity.type
_entity.pdbx_description
1 polymer ?
#
loop_
_entity_poly.entity_id
_entity_poly.type
_entity_poly.pdbx_seq_one_letter_code
_entity_poly.pdbx_strand_id
1 'polypeptide(L)'
;MDSIAIMASNSNLMYLDFSIKFIINLIAIIFLSGVIYYRRYKDNDYFFVMMVFNLVVFFIGYLLSSVQLSMGFAFGIFAVFSLLRYRTQVIPTKEMTFLFAAITIGIINSVQFQNFSKVFVIFSNSIIIFTIYILELIWTKSEKSKDGILEKIELIKPENYNLLMEDMKKRTGLNITRIEIGRIDFVKDIANIKIYYTER
;
A
#
# COMPACT_ATOMS: atom_id res chain seq x y z
N MET A 1 -19.67 -36.15 -33.38
CA MET A 1 -19.65 -36.12 -31.89
C MET A 1 -18.32 -35.62 -31.34
N ASP A 2 -17.22 -35.74 -32.08
CA ASP A 2 -15.87 -35.37 -31.59
C ASP A 2 -15.63 -33.86 -31.44
N SER A 3 -16.22 -33.00 -32.28
CA SER A 3 -16.02 -31.55 -32.22
C SER A 3 -16.64 -30.89 -30.96
N ILE A 4 -17.76 -31.43 -30.47
CA ILE A 4 -18.44 -30.91 -29.26
C ILE A 4 -17.67 -31.32 -28.00
N ALA A 5 -17.11 -32.54 -27.98
CA ALA A 5 -16.27 -33.01 -26.89
C ALA A 5 -14.94 -32.22 -26.79
N ILE A 6 -14.33 -31.87 -27.93
CA ILE A 6 -13.11 -31.04 -27.98
C ILE A 6 -13.41 -29.60 -27.52
N MET A 7 -14.54 -29.01 -27.94
CA MET A 7 -14.95 -27.67 -27.46
C MET A 7 -15.22 -27.66 -25.94
N ALA A 8 -15.90 -28.67 -25.42
CA ALA A 8 -16.18 -28.79 -23.98
C ALA A 8 -14.90 -29.01 -23.14
N SER A 9 -13.94 -29.77 -23.68
CA SER A 9 -12.62 -29.96 -23.05
C SER A 9 -11.85 -28.64 -22.96
N ASN A 10 -11.81 -27.85 -24.04
CA ASN A 10 -11.13 -26.56 -24.08
C ASN A 10 -11.78 -25.51 -23.16
N SER A 11 -13.11 -25.48 -23.04
CA SER A 11 -13.78 -24.58 -22.10
C SER A 11 -13.45 -24.92 -20.64
N ASN A 12 -13.42 -26.22 -20.30
CA ASN A 12 -13.08 -26.66 -18.94
C ASN A 12 -11.64 -26.29 -18.57
N LEU A 13 -10.70 -26.42 -19.50
CA LEU A 13 -9.32 -25.99 -19.30
C LEU A 13 -9.21 -24.47 -19.07
N MET A 14 -10.02 -23.67 -19.76
CA MET A 14 -10.04 -22.21 -19.58
C MET A 14 -10.57 -21.81 -18.19
N TYR A 15 -11.70 -22.39 -17.76
CA TYR A 15 -12.26 -22.12 -16.42
C TYR A 15 -11.31 -22.56 -15.30
N LEU A 16 -10.61 -23.67 -15.50
CA LEU A 16 -9.65 -24.20 -14.54
C LEU A 16 -8.39 -23.31 -14.45
N ASP A 17 -7.90 -22.79 -15.59
CA ASP A 17 -6.79 -21.83 -15.60
C ASP A 17 -7.16 -20.52 -14.91
N PHE A 18 -8.35 -19.97 -15.22
CA PHE A 18 -8.88 -18.79 -14.53
C PHE A 18 -8.94 -18.99 -13.02
N SER A 19 -9.54 -20.09 -12.58
CA SER A 19 -9.74 -20.39 -11.16
C SER A 19 -8.42 -20.51 -10.41
N ILE A 20 -7.43 -21.19 -11.01
CA ILE A 20 -6.08 -21.30 -10.41
C ILE A 20 -5.43 -19.92 -10.28
N LYS A 21 -5.45 -19.10 -11.33
CA LYS A 21 -4.87 -17.75 -11.31
C LYS A 21 -5.56 -16.85 -10.31
N PHE A 22 -6.88 -16.95 -10.21
CA PHE A 22 -7.67 -16.21 -9.24
C PHE A 22 -7.30 -16.60 -7.80
N ILE A 23 -7.14 -17.89 -7.52
CA ILE A 23 -6.71 -18.37 -6.20
C ILE A 23 -5.30 -17.88 -5.87
N ILE A 24 -4.35 -17.98 -6.82
CA ILE A 24 -2.97 -17.47 -6.64
C ILE A 24 -3.01 -15.97 -6.35
N ASN A 25 -3.84 -15.22 -7.09
CA ASN A 25 -3.99 -13.79 -6.89
C ASN A 25 -4.57 -13.47 -5.51
N LEU A 26 -5.64 -14.15 -5.10
CA LEU A 26 -6.25 -14.00 -3.78
C LEU A 26 -5.24 -14.27 -2.66
N ILE A 27 -4.48 -15.36 -2.75
CA ILE A 27 -3.47 -15.70 -1.75
C ILE A 27 -2.40 -14.59 -1.68
N ALA A 28 -1.90 -14.14 -2.83
CA ALA A 28 -0.88 -13.09 -2.89
C ALA A 28 -1.37 -11.77 -2.30
N ILE A 29 -2.57 -11.31 -2.65
CA ILE A 29 -3.12 -10.05 -2.14
C ILE A 29 -3.48 -10.14 -0.66
N ILE A 30 -4.02 -11.27 -0.18
CA ILE A 30 -4.30 -11.47 1.25
C ILE A 30 -3.00 -11.46 2.05
N PHE A 31 -1.92 -12.03 1.52
CA PHE A 31 -0.63 -12.00 2.20
C PHE A 31 -0.05 -10.58 2.24
N LEU A 32 -0.09 -9.85 1.13
CA LEU A 32 0.37 -8.46 1.07
C LEU A 32 -0.46 -7.53 1.97
N SER A 33 -1.78 -7.54 1.81
CA SER A 33 -2.69 -6.62 2.50
C SER A 33 -2.98 -7.04 3.94
N GLY A 34 -3.13 -8.33 4.24
CA GLY A 34 -3.45 -8.83 5.58
C GLY A 34 -2.21 -9.03 6.45
N VAL A 35 -1.24 -9.82 5.99
CA VAL A 35 -0.09 -10.24 6.82
C VAL A 35 0.95 -9.13 6.97
N ILE A 36 1.23 -8.40 5.88
CA ILE A 36 2.23 -7.33 5.87
C ILE A 36 1.59 -6.00 6.29
N TYR A 37 0.58 -5.55 5.54
CA TYR A 37 0.00 -4.22 5.77
C TYR A 37 -0.89 -4.18 7.02
N TYR A 38 -1.96 -4.97 7.10
CA TYR A 38 -2.95 -4.87 8.18
C TYR A 38 -2.38 -5.17 9.56
N ARG A 39 -1.47 -6.15 9.67
CA ARG A 39 -0.75 -6.45 10.92
C ARG A 39 0.01 -5.24 11.49
N ARG A 40 0.43 -4.29 10.64
CA ARG A 40 1.28 -3.17 11.01
C ARG A 40 0.55 -1.83 11.09
N TYR A 41 -0.31 -1.55 10.12
CA TYR A 41 -0.99 -0.25 10.02
C TYR A 41 -2.38 -0.26 10.67
N LYS A 42 -3.05 -1.43 10.75
CA LYS A 42 -4.41 -1.61 11.30
C LYS A 42 -5.46 -0.66 10.70
N ASP A 43 -5.23 -0.19 9.48
CA ASP A 43 -6.16 0.66 8.75
C ASP A 43 -7.05 -0.22 7.85
N ASN A 44 -8.35 -0.22 8.16
CA ASN A 44 -9.35 -1.03 7.44
C ASN A 44 -9.67 -0.45 6.05
N ASP A 45 -9.56 0.86 5.88
CA ASP A 45 -9.98 1.54 4.66
C ASP A 45 -9.00 1.21 3.54
N TYR A 46 -7.70 1.30 3.82
CA TYR A 46 -6.67 0.97 2.83
C TYR A 46 -6.53 -0.52 2.55
N PHE A 47 -6.77 -1.38 3.55
CA PHE A 47 -6.87 -2.82 3.32
C PHE A 47 -7.96 -3.12 2.28
N PHE A 48 -9.14 -2.54 2.46
CA PHE A 48 -10.25 -2.68 1.53
C PHE A 48 -9.91 -2.16 0.14
N VAL A 49 -9.33 -0.96 0.05
CA VAL A 49 -8.92 -0.34 -1.22
C VAL A 49 -7.92 -1.24 -1.98
N MET A 50 -6.90 -1.78 -1.30
CA MET A 50 -5.92 -2.67 -1.95
C MET A 50 -6.56 -3.94 -2.50
N MET A 51 -7.46 -4.57 -1.73
CA MET A 51 -8.18 -5.77 -2.15
C MET A 51 -9.04 -5.50 -3.39
N VAL A 52 -9.85 -4.44 -3.35
CA VAL A 52 -10.75 -4.09 -4.47
C VAL A 52 -9.97 -3.72 -5.72
N PHE A 53 -8.95 -2.86 -5.61
CA PHE A 53 -8.15 -2.47 -6.77
C PHE A 53 -7.42 -3.66 -7.39
N ASN A 54 -6.83 -4.54 -6.57
CA ASN A 54 -6.18 -5.75 -7.07
C ASN A 54 -7.16 -6.66 -7.82
N LEU A 55 -8.36 -6.90 -7.27
CA LEU A 55 -9.39 -7.72 -7.91
C LEU A 55 -9.85 -7.10 -9.23
N VAL A 56 -10.17 -5.81 -9.25
CA VAL A 56 -10.60 -5.09 -10.46
C VAL A 56 -9.54 -5.20 -11.55
N VAL A 57 -8.28 -4.95 -11.22
CA VAL A 57 -7.17 -5.04 -12.17
C VAL A 57 -6.96 -6.48 -12.65
N PHE A 58 -7.09 -7.47 -11.77
CA PHE A 58 -7.02 -8.88 -12.16
C PHE A 58 -8.11 -9.25 -13.18
N PHE A 59 -9.36 -8.88 -12.91
CA PHE A 59 -10.49 -9.18 -13.81
C PHE A 59 -10.33 -8.46 -15.16
N ILE A 60 -10.04 -7.16 -15.14
CA ILE A 60 -9.82 -6.37 -16.37
C ILE A 60 -8.67 -6.97 -17.17
N GLY A 61 -7.54 -7.26 -16.52
CA GLY A 61 -6.38 -7.84 -17.17
C GLY A 61 -6.66 -9.23 -17.75
N TYR A 62 -7.40 -10.09 -17.04
CA TYR A 62 -7.68 -11.45 -17.50
C TYR A 62 -8.64 -11.43 -18.69
N LEU A 63 -9.69 -10.61 -18.63
CA LEU A 63 -10.64 -10.41 -19.74
C LEU A 63 -9.93 -9.88 -20.99
N LEU A 64 -9.03 -8.91 -20.80
CA LEU A 64 -8.27 -8.31 -21.89
C LEU A 64 -7.10 -9.16 -22.37
N SER A 65 -6.63 -10.14 -21.59
CA SER A 65 -5.48 -11.00 -21.97
C SER A 65 -5.74 -11.86 -23.21
N SER A 66 -7.02 -12.06 -23.58
CA SER A 66 -7.43 -12.69 -24.83
C SER A 66 -7.12 -11.84 -26.07
N VAL A 67 -6.91 -10.54 -25.85
CA VAL A 67 -6.42 -9.57 -26.83
C VAL A 67 -4.94 -9.33 -26.52
N GLN A 68 -4.10 -9.15 -27.53
CA GLN A 68 -2.70 -8.76 -27.29
C GLN A 68 -2.70 -7.56 -26.34
N LEU A 69 -2.05 -7.68 -25.17
CA LEU A 69 -1.86 -6.59 -24.22
C LEU A 69 -1.21 -5.43 -24.97
N SER A 70 -2.06 -4.53 -25.43
CA SER A 70 -1.68 -3.48 -26.34
C SER A 70 -1.11 -2.31 -25.54
N MET A 71 -0.46 -1.38 -26.26
CA MET A 71 -0.06 -0.10 -25.69
C MET A 71 -1.24 0.60 -24.97
N GLY A 72 -2.49 0.36 -25.40
CA GLY A 72 -3.71 0.87 -24.77
C GLY A 72 -3.92 0.42 -23.32
N PHE A 73 -3.52 -0.80 -22.95
CA PHE A 73 -3.61 -1.26 -21.56
C PHE A 73 -2.64 -0.48 -20.66
N ALA A 74 -1.41 -0.27 -21.13
CA ALA A 74 -0.42 0.54 -20.42
C ALA A 74 -0.90 2.01 -20.27
N PHE A 75 -1.49 2.59 -21.32
CA PHE A 75 -2.09 3.92 -21.25
C PHE A 75 -3.27 3.99 -20.26
N GLY A 76 -4.13 2.97 -20.22
CA GLY A 76 -5.25 2.90 -19.27
C GLY A 76 -4.78 2.91 -17.81
N ILE A 77 -3.74 2.14 -17.50
CA ILE A 77 -3.13 2.12 -16.16
C ILE A 77 -2.50 3.48 -15.82
N PHE A 78 -1.80 4.12 -16.76
CA PHE A 78 -1.25 5.46 -16.57
C PHE A 78 -2.35 6.53 -16.33
N ALA A 79 -3.49 6.41 -17.02
CA ALA A 79 -4.62 7.31 -16.81
C ALA A 79 -5.23 7.15 -15.41
N VAL A 80 -5.39 5.91 -14.93
CA VAL A 80 -5.80 5.63 -13.55
C VAL A 80 -4.82 6.26 -12.57
N PHE A 81 -3.50 6.07 -12.75
CA PHE A 81 -2.52 6.71 -11.86
C PHE A 81 -2.55 8.24 -11.90
N SER A 82 -2.81 8.83 -13.06
CA SER A 82 -3.00 10.27 -13.19
C SER A 82 -4.19 10.75 -12.37
N LEU A 83 -5.34 10.05 -12.44
CA LEU A 83 -6.53 10.35 -11.64
C LEU A 83 -6.31 10.13 -10.13
N LEU A 84 -5.60 9.07 -9.76
CA LEU A 84 -5.27 8.78 -8.35
C LEU A 84 -4.34 9.84 -7.72
N ARG A 85 -3.73 10.71 -8.51
CA ARG A 85 -2.96 11.87 -8.02
C ARG A 85 -3.83 13.10 -7.72
N TYR A 86 -5.01 13.22 -8.33
CA TYR A 86 -5.89 14.39 -8.22
C TYR A 86 -6.94 14.31 -7.11
N ARG A 87 -6.80 13.38 -6.16
CA ARG A 87 -7.74 13.20 -5.05
C ARG A 87 -7.44 14.16 -3.89
N THR A 88 -8.52 14.63 -3.26
CA THR A 88 -8.55 15.71 -2.26
C THR A 88 -7.91 15.34 -0.92
N GLN A 89 -7.84 14.05 -0.58
CA GLN A 89 -7.03 13.56 0.54
C GLN A 89 -5.69 13.06 0.01
N VAL A 90 -4.61 13.65 0.53
CA VAL A 90 -3.25 13.22 0.23
C VAL A 90 -3.04 11.86 0.86
N ILE A 91 -2.94 10.82 0.02
CA ILE A 91 -2.65 9.48 0.50
C ILE A 91 -1.21 9.44 0.99
N PRO A 92 -0.96 9.01 2.23
CA PRO A 92 0.37 8.73 2.74
C PRO A 92 1.23 7.94 1.74
N THR A 93 2.48 8.36 1.56
CA THR A 93 3.39 7.76 0.58
C THR A 93 3.48 6.24 0.71
N LYS A 94 3.43 5.72 1.95
CA LYS A 94 3.45 4.28 2.22
C LYS A 94 2.22 3.56 1.65
N GLU A 95 1.02 4.07 1.89
CA GLU A 95 -0.23 3.45 1.40
C GLU A 95 -0.31 3.45 -0.11
N MET A 96 0.15 4.53 -0.76
CA MET A 96 0.29 4.54 -2.22
C MET A 96 1.19 3.40 -2.70
N THR A 97 2.37 3.19 -2.10
CA THR A 97 3.28 2.12 -2.53
C THR A 97 2.68 0.72 -2.40
N PHE A 98 1.93 0.45 -1.32
CA PHE A 98 1.22 -0.82 -1.17
C PHE A 98 0.10 -0.98 -2.20
N LEU A 99 -0.63 0.08 -2.53
CA LEU A 99 -1.64 0.06 -3.60
C LEU A 99 -1.00 -0.23 -4.97
N PHE A 100 0.15 0.37 -5.28
CA PHE A 100 0.91 0.06 -6.50
C PHE A 100 1.36 -1.40 -6.54
N ALA A 101 1.83 -1.95 -5.42
CA ALA A 101 2.19 -3.36 -5.33
C ALA A 101 0.99 -4.28 -5.54
N ALA A 102 -0.16 -3.94 -4.94
CA ALA A 102 -1.42 -4.66 -5.12
C ALA A 102 -1.87 -4.67 -6.59
N ILE A 103 -1.83 -3.52 -7.27
CA ILE A 103 -2.14 -3.40 -8.71
C ILE A 103 -1.17 -4.26 -9.53
N THR A 104 0.13 -4.19 -9.25
CA THR A 104 1.17 -4.95 -9.96
C THR A 104 0.94 -6.46 -9.84
N ILE A 105 0.65 -6.97 -8.64
CA ILE A 105 0.32 -8.39 -8.42
C ILE A 105 -0.92 -8.78 -9.24
N GLY A 106 -1.95 -7.92 -9.25
CA GLY A 106 -3.17 -8.15 -10.04
C GLY A 106 -2.87 -8.30 -11.53
N ILE A 107 -2.02 -7.42 -12.07
CA ILE A 107 -1.58 -7.47 -13.47
C ILE A 107 -0.84 -8.78 -13.74
N ILE A 108 0.21 -9.09 -12.98
CA ILE A 108 1.06 -10.26 -13.19
C ILE A 108 0.22 -11.55 -13.19
N ASN A 109 -0.75 -11.66 -12.26
CA ASN A 109 -1.62 -12.83 -12.18
C ASN A 109 -2.67 -12.91 -13.29
N SER A 110 -3.04 -11.77 -13.87
CA SER A 110 -4.04 -11.70 -14.93
C SER A 110 -3.51 -12.09 -16.31
N VAL A 111 -2.21 -11.90 -16.57
CA VAL A 111 -1.65 -12.08 -17.91
C VAL A 111 -1.54 -13.55 -18.29
N GLN A 112 -2.04 -13.89 -19.48
CA GLN A 112 -1.86 -15.20 -20.12
C GLN A 112 -0.60 -15.19 -20.99
N PHE A 113 0.56 -15.37 -20.37
CA PHE A 113 1.78 -15.57 -21.15
C PHE A 113 1.90 -17.02 -21.59
N GLN A 114 1.81 -17.27 -22.89
CA GLN A 114 1.96 -18.60 -23.52
C GLN A 114 3.30 -19.29 -23.17
N ASN A 115 4.34 -18.50 -22.86
CA ASN A 115 5.71 -19.00 -22.64
C ASN A 115 6.14 -19.07 -21.16
N PHE A 116 5.39 -18.48 -20.23
CA PHE A 116 5.76 -18.51 -18.81
C PHE A 116 4.95 -19.57 -18.09
N SER A 117 5.66 -20.52 -17.46
CA SER A 117 5.04 -21.47 -16.55
C SER A 117 4.38 -20.75 -15.37
N LYS A 118 3.30 -21.33 -14.83
CA LYS A 118 2.62 -20.86 -13.60
C LYS A 118 3.60 -20.67 -12.44
N VAL A 119 4.70 -21.42 -12.43
CA VAL A 119 5.81 -21.29 -11.48
C VAL A 119 6.45 -19.89 -11.52
N PHE A 120 6.62 -19.31 -12.71
CA PHE A 120 7.22 -17.99 -12.87
C PHE A 120 6.35 -16.88 -12.27
N VAL A 121 5.02 -17.00 -12.38
CA VAL A 121 4.05 -16.08 -11.77
C VAL A 121 4.14 -16.14 -10.25
N ILE A 122 4.13 -17.34 -9.67
CA ILE A 122 4.27 -17.53 -8.21
C ILE A 122 5.61 -16.97 -7.72
N PHE A 123 6.69 -17.22 -8.45
CA PHE A 123 8.03 -16.72 -8.12
C PHE A 123 8.08 -15.19 -8.15
N SER A 124 7.50 -14.56 -9.18
CA SER A 124 7.44 -13.10 -9.31
C SER A 124 6.66 -12.47 -8.16
N ASN A 125 5.49 -13.01 -7.82
CA ASN A 125 4.70 -12.54 -6.66
C ASN A 125 5.48 -12.69 -5.36
N SER A 126 6.17 -13.82 -5.19
CA SER A 126 6.96 -14.10 -4.00
C SER A 126 8.10 -13.11 -3.84
N ILE A 127 8.81 -12.76 -4.92
CA ILE A 127 9.86 -11.73 -4.90
C ILE A 127 9.28 -10.38 -4.47
N ILE A 128 8.18 -9.93 -5.09
CA ILE A 128 7.58 -8.62 -4.79
C ILE A 128 7.19 -8.55 -3.31
N ILE A 129 6.46 -9.56 -2.82
CA ILE A 129 6.00 -9.63 -1.44
C ILE A 129 7.20 -9.69 -0.48
N PHE A 130 8.21 -10.51 -0.78
CA PHE A 130 9.38 -10.67 0.07
C PHE A 130 10.22 -9.40 0.14
N THR A 131 10.45 -8.72 -0.99
CA THR A 131 11.17 -7.44 -1.04
C THR A 131 10.44 -6.38 -0.20
N ILE A 132 9.12 -6.26 -0.37
CA ILE A 132 8.32 -5.31 0.43
C ILE A 132 8.42 -5.66 1.92
N TYR A 133 8.32 -6.94 2.26
CA TYR A 133 8.45 -7.40 3.64
C TYR A 133 9.79 -7.04 4.29
N ILE A 134 10.90 -7.26 3.57
CA ILE A 134 12.25 -6.92 4.04
C ILE A 134 12.43 -5.42 4.21
N LEU A 135 12.03 -4.63 3.20
CA LEU A 135 12.10 -3.16 3.28
C LEU A 135 11.30 -2.63 4.47
N GLU A 136 10.11 -3.20 4.68
CA GLU A 136 9.24 -2.81 5.77
C GLU A 136 9.83 -3.22 7.14
N LEU A 137 10.54 -4.35 7.26
CA LEU A 137 11.27 -4.71 8.47
C LEU A 137 12.41 -3.75 8.79
N ILE A 138 13.16 -3.30 7.79
CA ILE A 138 14.33 -2.41 7.98
C ILE A 138 13.88 -0.99 8.34
N TRP A 139 12.86 -0.45 7.67
CA TRP A 139 12.47 0.96 7.79
C TRP A 139 11.49 1.27 8.93
N THR A 140 10.98 0.25 9.62
CA THR A 140 9.96 0.41 10.69
C THR A 140 10.54 0.80 12.06
N LYS A 141 11.86 0.97 12.20
CA LYS A 141 12.45 1.52 13.43
C LYS A 141 12.24 3.04 13.61
N SER A 142 11.49 3.71 12.73
CA SER A 142 11.14 5.11 12.95
C SER A 142 10.12 5.24 14.09
N GLU A 143 10.51 6.01 15.11
CA GLU A 143 9.68 6.38 16.26
C GLU A 143 8.30 6.89 15.80
N LYS A 144 7.24 6.51 16.52
CA LYS A 144 5.89 7.02 16.24
C LYS A 144 5.89 8.53 16.44
N SER A 145 5.39 9.27 15.47
CA SER A 145 5.32 10.73 15.53
C SER A 145 3.87 11.18 15.62
N LYS A 146 3.57 12.13 16.50
CA LYS A 146 2.29 12.82 16.59
C LYS A 146 2.49 14.30 16.30
N ASP A 147 1.75 14.81 15.32
CA ASP A 147 1.71 16.24 15.05
C ASP A 147 0.84 16.94 16.09
N GLY A 148 1.27 18.12 16.52
CA GLY A 148 0.57 18.95 17.50
C GLY A 148 0.79 20.44 17.24
N ILE A 149 -0.07 21.26 17.83
CA ILE A 149 0.06 22.71 17.82
C ILE A 149 0.46 23.12 19.24
N LEU A 150 1.60 23.81 19.33
CA LEU A 150 2.08 24.42 20.55
C LEU A 150 1.61 25.87 20.60
N GLU A 151 0.80 26.21 21.59
CA GLU A 151 0.30 27.58 21.82
C GLU A 151 1.28 28.44 22.65
N LYS A 152 2.28 27.81 23.27
CA LYS A 152 3.29 28.50 24.08
C LYS A 152 4.59 28.67 23.29
N ILE A 153 4.63 29.68 22.42
CA ILE A 153 5.85 30.00 21.62
C ILE A 153 7.07 30.27 22.51
N GLU A 154 6.94 30.74 23.75
CA GLU A 154 8.12 30.96 24.60
C GLU A 154 8.96 29.68 24.86
N LEU A 155 8.33 28.50 24.74
CA LEU A 155 8.96 27.21 24.94
C LEU A 155 9.71 26.68 23.71
N ILE A 156 9.63 27.34 22.53
CA ILE A 156 10.39 26.92 21.34
C ILE A 156 11.88 27.27 21.41
N LYS A 157 12.31 28.08 22.38
CA LYS A 157 13.72 28.43 22.55
C LYS A 157 14.55 27.19 22.96
N PRO A 158 15.78 27.02 22.44
CA PRO A 158 16.64 25.88 22.79
C PRO A 158 16.86 25.71 24.30
N GLU A 159 16.93 26.82 25.03
CA GLU A 159 17.08 26.87 26.49
C GLU A 159 15.91 26.22 27.24
N ASN A 160 14.70 26.29 26.67
CA ASN A 160 13.46 25.82 27.27
C ASN A 160 13.08 24.39 26.82
N TYR A 161 13.94 23.71 26.07
CA TYR A 161 13.64 22.39 25.51
C TYR A 161 13.25 21.35 26.58
N ASN A 162 13.89 21.40 27.75
CA ASN A 162 13.55 20.52 28.87
C ASN A 162 12.14 20.79 29.43
N LEU A 163 11.76 22.07 29.54
CA LEU A 163 10.43 22.49 29.97
C LEU A 163 9.36 22.12 28.94
N LEU A 164 9.67 22.29 27.64
CA LEU A 164 8.81 21.87 26.54
C LEU A 164 8.55 20.35 26.60
N MET A 165 9.61 19.56 26.79
CA MET A 165 9.51 18.10 26.90
C MET A 165 8.61 17.69 28.08
N GLU A 166 8.77 18.33 29.24
CA GLU A 166 7.97 18.02 30.43
C GLU A 166 6.50 18.41 30.26
N ASP A 167 6.21 19.61 29.74
CA ASP A 167 4.85 20.08 29.48
C ASP A 167 4.14 19.17 28.47
N MET A 168 4.82 18.78 27.39
CA MET A 168 4.27 17.85 26.40
C MET A 168 4.05 16.45 26.98
N LYS A 169 4.96 15.93 27.82
CA LYS A 169 4.77 14.65 28.52
C LYS A 169 3.55 14.69 29.44
N LYS A 170 3.37 15.79 30.21
CA LYS A 170 2.22 15.97 31.10
C LYS A 170 0.90 16.03 30.34
N ARG A 171 0.84 16.77 29.23
CA ARG A 171 -0.39 16.94 28.42
C ARG A 171 -0.78 15.70 27.65
N THR A 172 0.21 15.00 27.09
CA THR A 172 -0.04 13.85 26.21
C THR A 172 -0.06 12.52 26.94
N GLY A 173 0.56 12.43 28.13
CA GLY A 173 0.78 11.16 28.84
C GLY A 173 1.74 10.21 28.12
N LEU A 174 2.38 10.64 27.02
CA LEU A 174 3.26 9.81 26.21
C LEU A 174 4.71 9.91 26.68
N ASN A 175 5.48 8.83 26.51
CA ASN A 175 6.92 8.87 26.77
C ASN A 175 7.65 9.45 25.55
N ILE A 176 7.72 10.78 25.51
CA ILE A 176 8.36 11.54 24.43
C ILE A 176 9.88 11.31 24.43
N THR A 177 10.42 10.99 23.25
CA THR A 177 11.86 10.78 22.99
C THR A 177 12.50 12.03 22.40
N ARG A 178 11.84 12.65 21.41
CA ARG A 178 12.30 13.90 20.76
C ARG A 178 11.12 14.75 20.31
N ILE A 179 11.34 16.06 20.22
CA ILE A 179 10.37 17.04 19.69
C ILE A 179 11.06 17.82 18.57
N GLU A 180 10.46 17.80 17.38
CA GLU A 180 10.89 18.64 16.26
C GLU A 180 9.95 19.84 16.13
N ILE A 181 10.52 21.04 16.13
CA ILE A 181 9.77 22.29 15.91
C ILE A 181 9.67 22.50 14.39
N GLY A 182 8.44 22.52 13.90
CA GLY A 182 8.11 22.79 12.52
C GLY A 182 7.86 24.28 12.28
N ARG A 183 6.81 24.58 11.51
CA ARG A 183 6.46 25.97 11.14
C ARG A 183 6.05 26.77 12.38
N ILE A 184 6.62 27.96 12.52
CA ILE A 184 6.28 28.94 13.56
C ILE A 184 5.43 30.03 12.93
N ASP A 185 4.29 30.34 13.56
CA ASP A 185 3.41 31.46 13.21
C ASP A 185 3.43 32.48 14.36
N PHE A 186 4.29 33.49 14.23
CA PHE A 186 4.44 34.57 15.20
C PHE A 186 3.22 35.50 15.29
N VAL A 187 2.29 35.45 14.32
CA VAL A 187 1.08 36.28 14.37
C VAL A 187 0.04 35.67 15.30
N LYS A 188 -0.03 34.34 15.33
CA LYS A 188 -0.98 33.58 16.14
C LYS A 188 -0.39 33.04 17.43
N ASP A 189 0.89 33.33 17.69
CA ASP A 189 1.68 32.75 18.79
C ASP A 189 1.62 31.21 18.86
N ILE A 190 1.60 30.54 17.70
CA ILE A 190 1.60 29.08 17.61
C ILE A 190 2.81 28.54 16.86
N ALA A 191 3.25 27.34 17.26
CA ALA A 191 4.24 26.57 16.52
C ALA A 191 3.72 25.15 16.27
N ASN A 192 3.85 24.67 15.03
CA ASN A 192 3.59 23.27 14.73
C ASN A 192 4.75 22.44 15.26
N ILE A 193 4.47 21.42 16.05
CA ILE A 193 5.48 20.52 16.61
C ILE A 193 5.19 19.09 16.18
N LYS A 194 6.25 18.30 15.97
CA LYS A 194 6.17 16.87 15.75
C LYS A 194 6.82 16.17 16.95
N ILE A 195 6.00 15.44 17.69
CA ILE A 195 6.39 14.76 18.93
C ILE A 195 6.66 13.29 18.60
N TYR A 196 7.88 12.83 18.80
CA TYR A 196 8.20 11.41 18.64
C TYR A 196 8.19 10.71 19.99
N TYR A 197 7.54 9.56 20.05
CA TYR A 197 7.35 8.81 21.28
C TYR A 197 7.49 7.30 21.04
N THR A 198 7.85 6.60 22.10
CA THR A 198 7.83 5.14 22.13
C THR A 198 6.57 4.69 22.85
N GLU A 199 5.76 3.87 22.17
CA GLU A 199 4.60 3.23 22.79
C GLU A 199 5.11 2.17 23.80
N ARG A 200 4.54 2.15 25.00
CA ARG A 200 4.87 1.16 26.03
C ARG A 200 4.27 -0.20 25.70
#